data_AF-A0A1F6CWD2-F1
#
_entry.id   AF-A0A1F6CWD2-F1
#
_cell.length_a   1.000
_cell.length_b   1.000
_cell.length_c   1.000
_cell.angle_alpha   90.00
_cell.angle_beta   90.00
_cell.angle_gamma   90.00
#
_symmetry.space_group_name_H-M   'P 1'
#
loop_
_entity.id
_entity.type
_entity.pdbx_description
1 polymer ?
#
loop_
_entity_poly.entity_id
_entity_poly.type
_entity_poly.pdbx_seq_one_letter_code
_entity_poly.pdbx_strand_id
1 'polypeptide(L)' 'MWGTILNINSILWALSGTYFVYSTGIAILTWSGKQFLLGLLVFVFFSLAEVALAAIAEP' A
#
# COMPACT_ATOMS: atom_id res chain seq x y z
N MET A 1 -6.64 7.17 19.65
CA MET A 1 -5.93 5.91 19.35
C MET A 1 -6.01 5.59 17.85
N TRP A 2 -7.20 5.53 17.27
CA TRP A 2 -7.40 5.28 15.83
C TRP A 2 -6.68 6.27 14.92
N GLY A 3 -6.65 7.57 15.25
CA GLY A 3 -5.87 8.56 14.49
C GLY A 3 -4.35 8.30 14.46
N THR A 4 -3.76 7.75 15.53
CA THR A 4 -2.33 7.36 15.54
C THR A 4 -2.09 6.15 14.64
N ILE A 5 -3.00 5.17 14.66
CA ILE A 5 -2.95 3.98 13.81
C ILE A 5 -3.11 4.39 12.34
N LEU A 6 -4.04 5.30 12.04
CA LEU A 6 -4.25 5.87 10.72
C LEU A 6 -2.95 6.53 10.22
N ASN A 7 -2.33 7.42 11.01
CA ASN A 7 -1.06 8.05 10.62
C ASN A 7 0.06 7.03 10.30
N ILE A 8 0.18 5.96 11.08
CA ILE A 8 1.15 4.89 10.79
C ILE A 8 0.79 4.19 9.48
N ASN A 9 -0.50 3.88 9.27
CA ASN A 9 -0.96 3.28 8.03
C ASN A 9 -0.71 4.18 6.82
N SER A 10 -0.90 5.50 6.93
CA SER A 10 -0.64 6.46 5.85
C SER A 10 0.84 6.46 5.42
N ILE A 11 1.77 6.33 6.38
CA ILE A 11 3.21 6.21 6.08
C ILE A 11 3.49 4.90 5.34
N LEU A 12 2.95 3.78 5.85
CA LEU A 12 3.11 2.47 5.22
C LEU A 12 2.46 2.41 3.83
N TRP A 13 1.32 3.09 3.67
CA TRP A 13 0.63 3.25 2.40
C TRP A 13 1.50 3.98 1.37
N ALA A 14 2.12 5.10 1.75
CA ALA A 14 3.04 5.83 0.88
C ALA A 14 4.27 4.98 0.48
N LEU A 15 4.86 4.25 1.42
CA LEU A 15 5.95 3.30 1.14
C LEU A 15 5.51 2.19 0.19
N SER A 16 4.32 1.64 0.40
CA SER A 16 3.76 0.60 -0.46
C SER A 16 3.48 1.10 -1.88
N GLY A 17 3.04 2.35 -2.04
CA GLY A 17 2.87 2.98 -3.35
C GLY A 17 4.20 3.11 -4.10
N THR A 18 5.26 3.50 -3.38
CA THR A 18 6.62 3.58 -3.96
C THR A 18 7.13 2.21 -4.37
N TYR A 19 6.92 1.20 -3.51
CA TYR A 19 7.26 -0.19 -3.82
C TYR A 19 6.46 -0.74 -5.01
N PHE A 20 5.19 -0.38 -5.14
CA PHE A 20 4.35 -0.79 -6.27
C PHE A 20 4.90 -0.24 -7.60
N VAL A 21 5.27 1.04 -7.65
CA VAL A 21 5.91 1.65 -8.83
C VAL A 21 7.21 0.93 -9.17
N TYR A 22 8.07 0.69 -8.17
CA TYR A 22 9.30 -0.08 -8.34
C TYR A 22 9.03 -1.49 -8.91
N SER A 23 8.09 -2.22 -8.31
CA SER A 23 7.75 -3.59 -8.70
C SER A 23 7.17 -3.67 -10.12
N THR A 24 6.46 -2.61 -10.55
CA THR A 24 5.96 -2.46 -11.92
C THR A 24 7.12 -2.31 -12.90
N GLY A 25 8.10 -1.45 -12.58
CA GLY A 25 9.31 -1.31 -13.38
C GLY A 25 10.09 -2.63 -13.51
N ILE A 26 10.27 -3.36 -12.41
CA ILE A 26 10.94 -4.66 -12.43
C ILE A 26 10.16 -5.69 -13.25
N ALA A 27 8.84 -5.74 -13.16
CA ALA A 27 8.04 -6.68 -13.93
C ALA A 27 8.17 -6.45 -15.45
N ILE A 28 8.28 -5.18 -15.87
CA ILE A 28 8.54 -4.82 -17.27
C ILE A 28 9.96 -5.26 -17.68
N LEU A 29 10.97 -4.95 -16.86
CA LEU A 29 12.38 -5.24 -17.19
C LEU A 29 12.70 -6.74 -17.19
N THR A 30 12.11 -7.51 -16.28
CA THR A 30 12.41 -8.93 -16.07
C THR A 30 11.38 -9.87 -16.71
N TRP A 31 10.33 -9.31 -17.33
CA TRP A 31 9.19 -10.05 -17.87
C TRP A 31 8.55 -11.03 -16.86
N SER A 32 8.63 -10.69 -15.57
CA SER A 32 8.19 -11.54 -14.47
C SER A 32 7.21 -10.79 -13.58
N GLY A 33 5.95 -11.25 -13.56
CA GLY A 33 4.87 -10.61 -12.79
C GLY A 33 4.87 -10.90 -11.29
N LYS A 34 5.78 -11.73 -10.77
CA LYS A 34 5.74 -12.17 -9.36
C LYS A 34 5.91 -11.02 -8.38
N GLN A 35 6.89 -10.15 -8.60
CA GLN A 35 7.13 -8.99 -7.73
C GLN A 35 6.01 -7.95 -7.88
N PHE A 36 5.49 -7.77 -9.09
CA PHE A 36 4.35 -6.89 -9.33
C PHE A 36 3.10 -7.35 -8.57
N LEU A 37 2.77 -8.64 -8.59
CA LEU A 37 1.63 -9.18 -7.84
C LEU A 37 1.76 -8.95 -6.33
N LEU A 38 2.96 -9.12 -5.78
CA LEU A 38 3.24 -8.80 -4.37
C LEU A 38 3.08 -7.30 -4.10
N GLY A 39 3.65 -6.44 -4.93
CA GLY A 39 3.51 -4.99 -4.81
C GLY A 39 2.06 -4.53 -4.88
N LEU A 40 1.28 -5.09 -5.82
CA LEU A 40 -0.14 -4.83 -5.98
C LEU A 40 -0.92 -5.24 -4.73
N LEU A 41 -0.72 -6.46 -4.22
CA LEU A 41 -1.41 -6.96 -3.03
C LEU A 41 -1.13 -6.10 -1.80
N VAL A 42 0.15 -5.74 -1.58
CA VAL A 42 0.55 -4.90 -0.44
C VAL A 42 -0.06 -3.50 -0.55
N PHE A 43 -0.02 -2.89 -1.74
CA PHE A 43 -0.61 -1.57 -1.95
C PHE A 43 -2.13 -1.56 -1.79
N VAL A 44 -2.82 -2.57 -2.34
CA VAL A 44 -4.27 -2.73 -2.17
C VAL A 44 -4.63 -2.94 -0.70
N PHE A 45 -3.88 -3.77 0.02
CA PHE A 45 -4.10 -3.99 1.45
C PHE A 45 -4.02 -2.68 2.25
N PHE A 46 -2.95 -1.90 2.07
CA PHE A 46 -2.82 -0.63 2.77
C PHE A 46 -3.86 0.40 2.34
N SER A 47 -4.30 0.38 1.08
CA SER A 47 -5.37 1.25 0.58
C SER A 47 -6.73 0.92 1.23
N LEU A 48 -7.05 -0.36 1.37
CA LEU A 48 -8.26 -0.80 2.07
C LEU A 48 -8.20 -0.47 3.57
N ALA A 49 -7.04 -0.69 4.19
CA ALA A 49 -6.81 -0.31 5.58
C ALA A 49 -6.93 1.20 5.78
N GLU A 50 -6.45 2.04 4.85
CA GLU A 50 -6.56 3.50 4.93
C GLU A 50 -8.03 3.94 4.93
N VAL A 51 -8.84 3.41 4.00
CA VAL A 51 -10.28 3.70 3.91
C VAL A 51 -11.02 3.24 5.17
N ALA A 52 -10.74 2.02 5.63
CA ALA A 52 -11.36 1.49 6.84
C ALA A 52 -10.98 2.32 8.07
N LEU A 53 -9.69 2.58 8.28
CA LEU A 53 -9.17 3.33 9.43
C LEU A 53 -9.67 4.78 9.43
N ALA A 54 -9.78 5.43 8.26
CA ALA A 54 -10.35 6.75 8.15
C ALA A 54 -11.81 6.77 8.64
N ALA A 55 -12.62 5.81 8.21
CA ALA A 55 -14.04 5.72 8.60
C ALA A 55 -14.26 5.50 10.11
N ILE A 56 -13.38 4.76 10.79
CA ILE A 56 -13.44 4.56 12.27
C ILE A 56 -12.69 5.63 13.06
N ALA A 57 -11.85 6.44 12.41
CA ALA A 57 -11.16 7.55 13.05
C ALA A 57 -11.95 8.86 12.97
N GLU A 58 -12.98 8.94 12.11
CA GLU A 58 -14.00 9.99 12.17
C GLU A 58 -14.66 10.01 13.57
N PRO A 59 -14.82 11.19 14.19
CA PRO A 59 -15.35 11.34 15.54
C PRO A 59 -16.85 11.04 15.66
#